data_AF-A0A7Y5UW30-F1
#
_entry.id   AF-A0A7Y5UW30-F1
#
_cell.length_a   1.000
_cell.length_b   1.000
_cell.length_c   1.000
_cell.angle_alpha   90.00
_cell.angle_beta   90.00
_cell.angle_gamma   90.00
#
_symmetry.space_group_name_H-M   'P 1'
#
loop_
_entity.id
_entity.type
_entity.pdbx_description
1 polymer ?
#
loop_
_entity_poly.entity_id
_entity_poly.type
_entity_poly.pdbx_seq_one_letter_code
_entity_poly.pdbx_strand_id
1 'polypeptide(L)' 'LAIDHGADAVLGHGPHVAQPIARYRERPIIYSLGNAVFDRDDARYSNGLLVMLRLEPGRATVAERLTVRLRQGRPLI' A
#
# COMPACT_ATOMS: atom_id res chain seq x y z
N LEU A 1 2.57 -9.85 15.57
CA LEU A 1 1.63 -9.33 16.60
C LEU A 1 0.23 -9.10 16.05
N ALA A 2 -0.04 -8.06 15.25
CA ALA A 2 -1.42 -7.74 14.82
C ALA A 2 -2.17 -8.93 14.18
N ILE A 3 -1.55 -9.60 13.20
CA ILE A 3 -2.12 -10.78 12.55
C ILE A 3 -2.27 -11.96 13.51
N ASP A 4 -1.34 -12.12 14.46
CA ASP A 4 -1.43 -13.18 15.48
C ASP A 4 -2.59 -12.94 16.45
N HIS A 5 -3.02 -11.69 16.61
CA HIS A 5 -4.15 -11.27 17.44
C HIS A 5 -5.46 -11.07 16.66
N GLY A 6 -5.54 -11.58 15.43
CA GLY A 6 -6.80 -11.64 14.68
C GLY A 6 -6.99 -10.58 13.60
N ALA A 7 -5.99 -9.74 13.33
CA ALA A 7 -6.07 -8.83 12.17
C ALA A 7 -6.01 -9.62 10.85
N ASP A 8 -6.89 -9.28 9.91
CA ASP A 8 -6.93 -9.93 8.59
C ASP A 8 -6.03 -9.27 7.54
N ALA A 9 -5.53 -8.07 7.83
CA ALA A 9 -4.50 -7.37 7.07
C ALA A 9 -3.75 -6.37 7.98
N VAL A 10 -2.58 -5.91 7.53
CA VAL A 10 -1.86 -4.79 8.16
C VAL A 10 -1.57 -3.73 7.10
N LEU A 11 -1.92 -2.48 7.40
CA LEU A 11 -1.64 -1.32 6.56
C LEU A 11 -0.78 -0.34 7.37
N GLY A 12 0.47 -0.21 6.95
CA GLY A 12 1.44 0.74 7.46
C GLY A 12 1.49 2.02 6.63
N HIS A 13 1.99 3.09 7.25
CA HIS A 13 2.23 4.38 6.61
C HIS A 13 3.57 4.98 7.11
N GLY A 14 4.00 6.08 6.50
CA GLY A 14 5.13 6.88 6.99
C GLY A 14 6.30 7.03 6.00
N PRO A 15 6.82 5.95 5.39
CA PRO A 15 8.00 6.04 4.52
C PRO A 15 7.89 6.96 3.29
N HIS A 16 6.69 7.45 2.94
CA HIS A 16 6.41 8.23 1.73
C HIS A 16 6.92 7.58 0.42
N VAL A 17 7.26 6.29 0.46
CA VAL A 17 7.74 5.51 -0.68
C VAL A 17 6.98 4.19 -0.70
N ALA A 18 6.60 3.73 -1.89
CA ALA A 18 5.97 2.43 -2.04
C ALA A 18 6.92 1.32 -1.57
N GLN A 19 6.40 0.39 -0.77
CA GLN A 19 7.13 -0.77 -0.29
C GLN A 19 6.46 -2.07 -0.77
N PRO A 20 7.21 -3.19 -0.82
CA PRO A 20 6.64 -4.48 -1.17
C PRO A 20 5.46 -4.86 -0.28
N ILE A 21 4.44 -5.47 -0.88
CA ILE A 21 3.37 -6.12 -0.13
C ILE A 21 3.88 -7.50 0.26
N ALA A 22 3.94 -7.76 1.56
CA ALA A 22 4.30 -9.06 2.11
C ALA A 22 3.06 -9.86 2.50
N ARG A 23 3.27 -11.14 2.83
CA ARG A 23 2.24 -12.00 3.41
C ARG A 23 2.78 -12.65 4.68
N TYR A 24 1.93 -12.73 5.69
CA TYR A 24 2.20 -13.48 6.93
C TYR A 24 0.93 -14.22 7.33
N ARG A 25 1.01 -15.54 7.51
CA ARG A 25 -0.16 -16.42 7.73
C ARG A 25 -1.26 -16.16 6.69
N GLU A 26 -0.89 -16.13 5.42
CA GLU A 26 -1.76 -15.84 4.26
C GLU A 26 -2.41 -14.45 4.21
N ARG A 27 -2.20 -13.60 5.22
CA ARG A 27 -2.78 -12.25 5.33
C ARG A 27 -1.81 -11.20 4.80
N PRO A 28 -2.30 -10.19 4.05
CA PRO A 28 -1.45 -9.18 3.45
C PRO A 28 -0.90 -8.20 4.49
N ILE A 29 0.36 -7.81 4.32
CA ILE A 29 1.02 -6.72 5.03
C ILE A 29 1.46 -5.70 3.99
N ILE A 30 0.90 -4.50 4.05
CA ILE A 30 1.24 -3.36 3.20
C ILE A 30 2.06 -2.41 4.06
N TYR A 31 3.39 -2.43 3.95
CA TYR A 31 4.25 -1.61 4.82
C TYR A 31 4.13 -0.10 4.53
N SER A 32 4.04 0.26 3.25
CA SER A 32 3.77 1.64 2.83
C SER A 32 3.25 1.66 1.40
N LEU A 33 2.20 2.44 1.17
CA LEU A 33 1.65 2.70 -0.16
C LEU A 33 2.44 3.78 -0.92
N GLY A 34 3.37 4.47 -0.29
CA GLY A 34 3.96 5.68 -0.87
C GLY A 34 2.94 6.81 -0.99
N ASN A 35 2.96 7.55 -2.09
CA ASN A 35 2.12 8.73 -2.27
C ASN A 35 1.16 8.59 -3.45
N ALA A 36 -0.07 9.06 -3.27
CA ALA A 36 -1.05 9.26 -4.35
C ALA A 36 -1.11 10.72 -4.84
N VAL A 37 -0.74 11.66 -3.96
CA VAL A 37 -0.55 13.10 -4.19
C VAL A 37 0.58 13.53 -3.26
N PHE A 38 1.54 14.32 -3.74
CA PHE A 38 2.67 14.77 -2.91
C PHE A 38 3.32 16.02 -3.48
N ASP A 39 3.65 16.99 -2.65
CA ASP A 39 4.21 18.29 -3.08
C ASP A 39 5.70 18.25 -3.43
N ARG A 40 6.39 17.13 -3.19
CA ARG A 40 7.79 16.92 -3.58
C ARG A 40 7.92 16.16 -4.90
N ASP A 41 8.66 16.74 -5.83
CA ASP A 41 8.92 16.16 -7.16
C ASP A 41 10.30 15.47 -7.22
N ASP A 42 10.59 14.63 -6.23
CA ASP A 42 11.79 13.78 -6.18
C ASP A 42 11.43 12.37 -6.68
N ALA A 43 12.29 11.80 -7.53
CA ALA A 43 12.10 10.46 -8.11
C ALA A 43 11.88 9.36 -7.05
N ARG A 44 12.40 9.56 -5.84
CA ARG A 44 12.21 8.65 -4.70
C ARG A 44 10.76 8.63 -4.21
N TYR A 45 10.09 9.78 -4.20
CA TYR A 45 8.73 9.95 -3.66
C TYR A 45 7.65 9.98 -4.75
N SER A 46 8.07 9.97 -6.02
CA SER A 46 7.18 10.07 -7.18
C SER A 46 6.48 8.76 -7.56
N ASN A 47 6.64 7.68 -6.77
CA ASN A 47 5.94 6.41 -7.02
C ASN A 47 5.17 5.98 -5.77
N GLY A 48 3.92 5.60 -5.98
CA GLY A 48 3.00 5.07 -4.97
C GLY A 48 2.21 3.87 -5.51
N LEU A 49 1.34 3.36 -4.65
CA LEU A 49 0.46 2.24 -4.93
C LEU A 49 -0.98 2.62 -4.59
N LEU A 50 -1.91 2.25 -5.46
CA LEU A 50 -3.30 2.05 -5.10
C LEU A 50 -3.52 0.54 -4.96
N VAL A 51 -4.10 0.14 -3.84
CA VAL A 51 -4.31 -1.28 -3.51
C VAL A 51 -5.78 -1.48 -3.17
N MET A 52 -6.41 -2.42 -3.87
CA MET A 52 -7.77 -2.84 -3.57
C MET A 52 -7.72 -4.06 -2.68
N LEU A 53 -8.25 -3.94 -1.47
CA LEU A 53 -8.45 -5.07 -0.58
C LEU A 53 -9.87 -5.60 -0.74
N ARG A 54 -10.00 -6.88 -1.04
CA ARG A 54 -11.27 -7.61 -0.93
C ARG A 54 -11.37 -8.19 0.47
N LEU A 55 -12.45 -7.87 1.15
CA LEU A 55 -12.76 -8.34 2.49
C LEU A 55 -13.84 -9.41 2.44
N GLU A 56 -13.56 -10.52 3.10
CA GLU A 56 -14.45 -11.66 3.32
C GLU A 56 -14.46 -11.95 4.83
N PRO A 57 -15.47 -12.66 5.37
CA PRO A 57 -15.50 -13.00 6.79
C PRO A 57 -14.19 -13.70 7.23
N GLY A 58 -13.42 -13.05 8.11
CA GLY A 58 -12.15 -13.56 8.64
C GLY A 58 -10.99 -13.59 7.64
N ARG A 59 -11.06 -12.85 6.53
CA ARG A 59 -10.02 -12.82 5.51
C ARG A 59 -9.99 -11.51 4.73
N ALA A 60 -8.79 -10.98 4.50
CA ALA A 60 -8.55 -9.94 3.51
C ALA A 60 -7.58 -10.44 2.44
N THR A 61 -7.82 -10.05 1.19
CA THR A 61 -6.94 -10.36 0.05
C THR A 61 -6.66 -9.10 -0.76
N VAL A 62 -5.46 -8.99 -1.32
CA VAL A 62 -5.17 -7.96 -2.33
C VAL A 62 -5.80 -8.43 -3.64
N ALA A 63 -6.90 -7.78 -4.03
CA ALA A 63 -7.61 -8.06 -5.27
C ALA A 63 -6.90 -7.41 -6.46
N GLU A 64 -6.46 -6.17 -6.29
CA GLU A 64 -5.76 -5.41 -7.33
C GLU A 64 -4.66 -4.54 -6.73
N ARG A 65 -3.64 -4.29 -7.55
CA ARG A 65 -2.60 -3.30 -7.28
C ARG A 65 -2.35 -2.48 -8.54
N LEU A 66 -2.35 -1.17 -8.40
CA LEU A 66 -2.00 -0.23 -9.45
C LEU A 66 -0.82 0.61 -8.97
N THR A 67 0.14 0.84 -9.85
CA THR A 67 1.24 1.77 -9.57
C THR A 67 0.78 3.17 -9.94
N VAL A 68 0.95 4.11 -9.03
CA VAL A 68 0.71 5.53 -9.29
C VAL A 68 2.05 6.21 -9.45
N ARG A 69 2.24 6.91 -10.56
CA ARG A 69 3.40 7.80 -10.73
C ARG A 69 2.94 9.23 -10.53
N LEU A 70 3.71 10.01 -9.79
CA LEU A 70 3.47 11.44 -9.63
C LEU A 70 4.36 12.23 -10.58
N ARG A 71 3.83 13.35 -11.05
CA ARG A 71 4.58 14.41 -11.73
C ARG A 71 4.03 15.75 -11.27
N GLN A 72 4.90 16.64 -10.80
CA GLN A 72 4.49 17.94 -10.27
C GLN A 72 3.37 17.83 -9.22
N GLY A 73 3.49 16.78 -8.39
CA GLY A 73 2.58 16.44 -7.31
C GLY A 73 1.20 15.92 -7.69
N ARG A 74 0.98 15.57 -8.96
CA ARG A 74 -0.29 15.01 -9.43
C ARG A 74 -0.11 13.58 -9.93
N PRO A 75 -1.10 12.70 -9.71
CA PRO A 75 -1.07 11.34 -10.23
C PRO A 75 -1.21 11.32 -11.75
N LEU A 76 -0.33 10.54 -12.37
CA LEU A 76 -0.43 10.04 -13.73
C LEU A 76 -0.91 8.60 -13.60
N ILE A 77 -2.18 8.38 -13.91
CA ILE A 77 -2.87 7.08 -13.89
C ILE A 77 -3.19 6.66 -15.31
#